data_AF-A0AA50KH92-F1
#
_entry.id   AF-A0AA50KH92-F1
#
_cell.length_a   1.000
_cell.length_b   1.000
_cell.length_c   1.000
_cell.angle_alpha   90.00
_cell.angle_beta   90.00
_cell.angle_gamma   90.00
#
_symmetry.space_group_name_H-M   'P 1'
#
loop_
_entity.id
_entity.type
_entity.pdbx_description
1 polymer ?
#
loop_
_entity_poly.entity_id
_entity_poly.type
_entity_poly.pdbx_seq_one_letter_code
_entity_poly.pdbx_strand_id
1 'polypeptide(L)'
;MPDSETKLRQALAEALSKAEERGDLVIATSIVSDITAPMAEAVKAAYAGIFTTQELAALSNLVFQATSDKNFYDWEMPTLVGYTHEEMQRLGAKLRALAVL
;
A
#
# COMPACT_ATOMS: atom_id res chain seq x y z
N MET A 1 2.84 -12.32 4.37
CA MET A 1 3.62 -11.07 4.45
C MET A 1 3.01 -10.22 5.54
N PRO A 2 3.79 -9.58 6.43
CA PRO A 2 3.22 -8.63 7.40
C PRO A 2 2.47 -7.55 6.63
N ASP A 3 1.26 -7.23 7.10
CA ASP A 3 0.41 -6.19 6.55
C ASP A 3 1.19 -4.88 6.48
N SER A 4 1.09 -4.17 5.36
CA SER A 4 1.75 -2.88 5.14
C SER A 4 1.41 -1.88 6.24
N GLU A 5 0.20 -1.98 6.81
CA GLU A 5 -0.26 -1.20 7.95
C GLU A 5 0.57 -1.48 9.23
N THR A 6 0.87 -2.75 9.50
CA THR A 6 1.69 -3.14 10.66
C THR A 6 3.10 -2.58 10.52
N LYS A 7 3.68 -2.62 9.32
CA LYS A 7 5.00 -2.06 9.04
C LYS A 7 5.03 -0.54 9.20
N LEU A 8 3.99 0.15 8.74
CA LEU A 8 3.88 1.60 8.87
C LEU A 8 3.79 2.02 10.34
N ARG A 9 2.96 1.34 11.14
CA ARG A 9 2.84 1.61 12.59
C ARG A 9 4.17 1.37 13.33
N GLN A 10 4.89 0.29 13.00
CA GLN A 10 6.21 0.01 13.58
C GLN A 10 7.24 1.07 13.20
N ALA A 11 7.29 1.49 11.94
CA ALA A 11 8.21 2.53 11.49
C ALA A 11 7.92 3.89 12.15
N LEU A 12 6.64 4.24 12.33
CA LEU A 12 6.24 5.44 13.07
C LEU A 12 6.64 5.36 14.54
N ALA A 13 6.43 4.20 15.20
CA ALA A 13 6.83 4.00 16.58
C ALA A 13 8.34 4.21 16.77
N GLU A 14 9.17 3.58 15.93
CA GLU A 14 10.63 3.78 16.00
C GLU A 14 11.04 5.24 15.76
N ALA A 15 10.42 5.92 14.78
CA ALA A 15 10.76 7.30 14.48
C ALA A 15 10.40 8.25 15.63
N LEU A 16 9.24 8.06 16.26
CA LEU A 16 8.78 8.87 17.39
C LEU A 16 9.64 8.62 18.63
N SER A 17 9.98 7.37 18.95
CA SER A 17 10.88 7.06 20.07
C SER A 17 12.27 7.68 19.86
N LYS A 18 12.83 7.62 18.65
CA LYS A 18 14.11 8.28 18.34
C LYS A 18 14.02 9.80 18.45
N ALA A 19 12.89 10.41 18.06
CA ALA A 19 12.68 11.85 18.18
C ALA A 19 12.55 12.27 19.65
N GLU A 20 11.90 11.45 20.49
CA GLU A 20 11.85 11.65 21.93
C GLU A 20 13.23 11.53 22.58
N GLU A 21 14.03 10.52 22.23
CA GLU A 21 15.41 10.35 22.72
C GLU A 21 16.31 11.53 22.38
N ARG A 22 16.10 12.18 21.23
CA ARG A 22 16.82 13.40 20.82
C ARG A 22 16.30 14.66 21.51
N GLY A 23 15.15 14.59 22.19
CA GLY A 23 14.48 15.75 22.79
C GLY A 23 13.76 16.64 21.77
N ASP A 24 13.50 16.16 20.56
CA ASP A 24 12.75 16.90 19.54
C ASP A 24 11.25 16.99 19.89
N LEU A 25 10.75 16.01 20.64
CA LEU A 25 9.38 15.92 21.15
C LEU A 25 9.33 15.19 22.48
N VAL A 26 8.17 15.19 23.15
CA VAL A 26 7.91 14.40 24.36
C VAL A 26 6.65 13.57 24.15
N ILE A 27 6.73 12.26 24.39
CA ILE A 27 5.59 11.35 24.31
C ILE A 27 4.96 11.27 25.71
N ALA A 28 3.82 11.93 25.89
CA ALA A 28 3.14 11.99 27.18
C ALA A 28 2.38 10.71 27.56
N THR A 29 2.22 9.77 26.63
CA THR A 29 1.54 8.49 26.86
C THR A 29 2.55 7.36 27.06
N SER A 30 2.22 6.38 27.91
CA SER A 30 3.01 5.14 28.03
C SER A 30 2.73 4.15 26.91
N ILE A 31 1.72 4.41 26.07
CA ILE A 31 1.26 3.51 25.01
C ILE A 31 1.52 4.15 23.65
N VAL A 32 2.65 3.81 23.04
CA VAL A 32 3.08 4.37 21.72
C VAL A 32 2.11 3.99 20.60
N SER A 33 1.37 2.88 20.72
CA SER A 33 0.35 2.51 19.74
C SER A 33 -0.79 3.53 19.63
N ASP A 34 -1.11 4.23 20.73
CA ASP A 34 -2.24 5.16 20.78
C ASP A 34 -1.98 6.42 19.94
N ILE A 35 -0.72 6.79 19.76
CA ILE A 35 -0.32 7.91 18.90
C ILE A 35 0.05 7.46 17.48
N THR A 36 0.61 6.26 17.32
CA THR A 36 1.05 5.77 16.00
C THR A 36 -0.10 5.25 15.15
N ALA A 37 -1.15 4.69 15.75
CA ALA A 37 -2.35 4.24 15.02
C ALA A 37 -3.05 5.40 14.27
N PRO A 38 -3.46 6.51 14.91
CA PRO A 38 -4.10 7.62 14.22
C PRO A 38 -3.16 8.33 13.21
N MET A 39 -1.86 8.37 13.48
CA MET A 39 -0.87 8.88 12.51
C MET A 39 -0.76 8.01 11.27
N ALA A 40 -0.75 6.69 11.43
CA ALA A 40 -0.76 5.75 10.32
C ALA A 40 -2.02 5.93 9.45
N GLU A 41 -3.18 6.12 10.07
CA GLU A 41 -4.43 6.43 9.35
C GLU A 41 -4.37 7.78 8.63
N ALA A 42 -3.80 8.82 9.23
CA ALA A 42 -3.63 10.12 8.57
C ALA A 42 -2.69 10.04 7.34
N VAL A 43 -1.58 9.30 7.45
CA VAL A 43 -0.67 9.04 6.33
C VAL A 43 -1.36 8.22 5.24
N LYS A 44 -2.16 7.22 5.63
CA LYS A 44 -2.97 6.42 4.71
C LYS A 44 -4.02 7.29 4.02
N ALA A 45 -4.71 8.18 4.72
CA ALA A 45 -5.65 9.11 4.10
C ALA A 45 -4.95 10.02 3.07
N ALA A 46 -3.71 10.45 3.35
CA ALA A 46 -2.92 11.26 2.42
C ALA A 46 -2.42 10.47 1.18
N TYR A 47 -2.13 9.18 1.31
CA TYR A 47 -1.50 8.38 0.24
C TYR A 47 -2.47 7.41 -0.47
N ALA A 48 -3.41 6.82 0.26
CA ALA A 48 -4.44 5.89 -0.20
C ALA A 48 -5.78 6.57 -0.48
N GLY A 49 -5.98 7.84 -0.07
CA GLY A 49 -7.16 8.63 -0.44
C GLY A 49 -7.27 8.96 -1.94
N ILE A 50 -6.33 8.48 -2.76
CA ILE A 50 -6.32 8.70 -4.21
C ILE A 50 -7.28 7.72 -4.93
N PHE A 51 -7.48 6.53 -4.39
CA PHE A 51 -8.35 5.52 -5.00
C PHE A 51 -9.33 4.94 -3.97
N THR A 52 -10.61 5.00 -4.30
CA THR A 52 -11.68 4.26 -3.62
C THR A 52 -11.50 2.75 -3.78
N THR A 53 -12.09 1.97 -2.88
CA THR A 53 -12.14 0.49 -2.99
C THR A 53 -12.70 0.04 -4.33
N GLN A 54 -13.69 0.76 -4.87
CA GLN A 54 -14.27 0.48 -6.18
C GLN A 54 -13.28 0.73 -7.32
N GLU A 55 -12.50 1.80 -7.28
CA GLU A 55 -11.45 2.08 -8.27
C GLU A 55 -10.33 1.04 -8.22
N LEU A 56 -9.92 0.62 -7.02
CA LEU A 56 -8.93 -0.46 -6.86
C LEU A 56 -9.45 -1.80 -7.39
N ALA A 57 -10.72 -2.13 -7.14
CA ALA A 57 -11.36 -3.32 -7.70
C ALA A 57 -11.45 -3.27 -9.23
N ALA A 58 -11.81 -2.10 -9.79
CA ALA A 58 -11.86 -1.88 -11.24
C ALA A 58 -10.48 -2.05 -11.89
N LEU A 59 -9.44 -1.44 -11.30
CA LEU A 59 -8.06 -1.58 -11.78
C LEU A 59 -7.58 -3.03 -11.68
N SER A 60 -7.84 -3.72 -10.57
CA SER A 60 -7.54 -5.15 -10.43
C SER A 60 -8.18 -5.98 -11.55
N ASN A 61 -9.48 -5.79 -11.81
CA ASN A 61 -10.20 -6.53 -12.84
C ASN A 61 -9.65 -6.24 -14.24
N LEU A 62 -9.31 -4.98 -14.53
CA LEU A 62 -8.70 -4.60 -15.80
C LEU A 62 -7.35 -5.29 -16.02
N VAL A 63 -6.53 -5.37 -14.96
CA VAL A 63 -5.25 -6.09 -15.00
C VAL A 63 -5.44 -7.59 -15.22
N PHE A 64 -6.41 -8.22 -14.55
CA PHE A 64 -6.70 -9.64 -14.77
C PHE A 64 -7.26 -9.91 -16.16
N GLN A 65 -8.10 -9.02 -16.70
CA GLN A 65 -8.58 -9.13 -18.06
C GLN A 65 -7.43 -9.00 -19.07
N ALA A 66 -6.57 -8.00 -18.90
CA ALA A 66 -5.42 -7.78 -19.77
C ALA A 66 -4.43 -8.96 -19.75
N THR A 67 -4.24 -9.58 -18.58
CA THR A 67 -3.36 -10.75 -18.42
C THR A 67 -4.08 -12.08 -18.64
N SER A 68 -5.35 -12.11 -19.05
CA SER A 68 -6.05 -13.37 -19.33
C SER A 68 -5.70 -13.95 -20.71
N ASP A 69 -5.34 -13.08 -21.66
CA ASP A 69 -4.87 -13.48 -22.99
C ASP A 69 -3.36 -13.23 -23.11
N LYS A 70 -2.59 -14.32 -23.06
CA LYS A 70 -1.12 -14.26 -23.20
C LYS A 70 -0.68 -13.71 -24.56
N ASN A 71 -1.41 -14.00 -25.64
CA ASN A 71 -1.01 -13.55 -26.97
C ASN A 71 -1.20 -12.03 -27.12
N PHE A 72 -2.26 -11.50 -26.50
CA PHE A 72 -2.50 -10.06 -26.45
C PHE A 72 -1.50 -9.35 -25.53
N TYR A 73 -1.26 -9.91 -24.34
CA TYR A 73 -0.35 -9.28 -23.39
C TYR A 73 1.09 -9.31 -23.91
N ASP A 74 1.65 -10.47 -24.28
CA ASP A 74 3.09 -10.60 -24.60
C ASP A 74 3.56 -9.86 -25.86
N TRP A 75 2.65 -9.26 -26.65
CA TRP A 75 3.01 -8.58 -27.89
C TRP A 75 3.43 -7.11 -27.69
N GLU A 76 2.55 -6.23 -27.19
CA GLU A 76 2.86 -4.80 -27.01
C GLU A 76 2.76 -4.34 -25.55
N MET A 77 2.02 -5.05 -24.70
CA MET A 77 1.70 -4.58 -23.35
C MET A 77 2.92 -4.52 -22.41
N PRO A 78 3.88 -5.48 -22.40
CA PRO A 78 5.08 -5.39 -21.59
C PRO A 78 5.91 -4.13 -21.88
N THR A 79 5.98 -3.73 -23.15
CA THR A 79 6.72 -2.54 -23.59
C THR A 79 5.99 -1.26 -23.20
N LEU A 80 4.66 -1.22 -23.37
CA LEU A 80 3.84 -0.05 -23.05
C LEU A 80 3.67 0.19 -21.55
N VAL A 81 3.51 -0.89 -20.78
CA VAL A 81 3.19 -0.85 -19.35
C VAL A 81 4.45 -0.98 -18.49
N GLY A 82 5.55 -1.48 -19.06
CA GLY A 82 6.83 -1.67 -18.35
C GLY A 82 6.82 -2.83 -17.37
N TYR A 83 5.83 -3.71 -17.46
CA TYR A 83 5.66 -4.87 -16.58
C TYR A 83 5.47 -6.14 -17.40
N THR A 84 6.21 -7.19 -17.02
CA THR A 84 5.96 -8.53 -17.53
C THR A 84 4.56 -9.01 -17.14
N HIS A 85 4.08 -10.04 -17.83
CA HIS A 85 2.79 -10.66 -17.56
C HIS A 85 2.63 -11.08 -16.09
N GLU A 86 3.64 -11.74 -15.52
CA GLU A 86 3.64 -12.18 -14.13
C GLU A 86 3.63 -11.02 -13.15
N GLU A 87 4.36 -9.95 -13.45
CA GLU A 87 4.40 -8.77 -12.59
C GLU A 87 3.07 -8.01 -12.59
N MET A 88 2.40 -7.94 -13.74
CA MET A 88 1.04 -7.38 -13.78
C MET A 88 0.04 -8.24 -13.03
N GLN A 89 0.09 -9.57 -13.16
CA GLN A 89 -0.78 -10.42 -12.33
C GLN A 89 -0.54 -10.18 -10.83
N ARG A 90 0.72 -10.02 -10.41
CA ARG A 90 1.07 -9.68 -9.02
C ARG A 90 0.54 -8.29 -8.63
N LEU A 91 0.56 -7.32 -9.54
CA LEU A 91 -0.03 -6.00 -9.29
C LEU A 91 -1.55 -6.08 -9.12
N GLY A 92 -2.26 -6.80 -10.00
CA GLY A 92 -3.69 -7.02 -9.90
C GLY A 92 -4.08 -7.67 -8.57
N ALA A 93 -3.32 -8.66 -8.11
CA ALA A 93 -3.53 -9.29 -6.81
C ALA A 93 -3.33 -8.32 -5.62
N LYS A 94 -2.31 -7.44 -5.67
CA LYS A 94 -2.09 -6.40 -4.66
C LYS A 94 -3.24 -5.38 -4.63
N LEU A 95 -3.68 -4.92 -5.79
CA LEU A 95 -4.81 -4.00 -5.92
C LEU A 95 -6.09 -4.60 -5.36
N ARG A 96 -6.35 -5.89 -5.66
CA ARG A 96 -7.51 -6.61 -5.12
C ARG A 96 -7.47 -6.75 -3.60
N ALA A 97 -6.30 -7.05 -3.03
CA ALA A 97 -6.14 -7.14 -1.59
C ALA A 97 -6.41 -5.80 -0.89
N LEU A 98 -6.02 -4.68 -1.52
CA LEU A 98 -6.29 -3.33 -1.02
C LEU A 98 -7.76 -2.91 -1.17
N ALA A 99 -8.49 -3.46 -2.16
CA ALA A 99 -9.90 -3.17 -2.39
C ALA A 99 -10.86 -3.89 -1.43
N VAL A 100 -10.39 -4.92 -0.73
CA VAL A 100 -11.18 -5.78 0.17
C VAL A 100 -10.95 -5.42 1.66
N LEU A 101 -10.06 -4.47 1.95
CA LEU A 101 -9.90 -3.83 3.26
C LEU A 101 -11.04 -2.84 3.54
#